data_AF-A0A7C7C355-F1
#
_entry.id   AF-A0A7C7C355-F1
#
_cell.length_a   1.000
_cell.length_b   1.000
_cell.length_c   1.000
_cell.angle_alpha   90.00
_cell.angle_beta   90.00
_cell.angle_gamma   90.00
#
_symmetry.space_group_name_H-M   'P 1'
#
loop_
_entity.id
_entity.type
_entity.pdbx_description
1 polymer ?
#
loop_
_entity_poly.entity_id
_entity_poly.type
_entity_poly.pdbx_seq_one_letter_code
_entity_poly.pdbx_strand_id
1 'polypeptide(L)'
;MNIDTLVEKFYRKENDNEDLINEVFQYLTEMSMGAKDSAGKEIDIKLPILKFTEDWGKPDNEDRVRIERYMKNIAGETVVAKLDGLRSILDGSVKDAGVGVILSTLIMIEILGTLAGAEREFTESAAGFIFEGFLAGLFGGQSVQIVDVGDDDEQTGKPITDVILAGRHYSLKLLGPSTAVKGSWKNMIGHFEKDKPGEIVYLDARRTKDGDLHFSEFVITLPTFLQIFADPFKKYYKEENLGPYKTVAELRAATKKVTEAEARIKAIKTGSTWKTTDGGDGKKLHVNDTRPGGRQWRDELLALDDDSLKALGTFILRVQPINLQGAVMQKLFGTVEQYEAVQTAIATGSKDETIKALKLTRGYAQKPEQFSFSKDQIANLGDAYVDLGTIPLGENALKEVWKNYAQMLLTTIDPVYRNLQEFTDNIDEFFMGAGEKKGGANRRSFGDAAIKDAQELRAAADKAIKIVTSEPKN
;
A
#
# COMPACT_ATOMS: atom_id res chain seq x y z
N MET A 1 -0.55 41.94 -47.10
CA MET A 1 0.08 40.60 -47.08
C MET A 1 -0.70 39.77 -48.08
N ASN A 2 -0.09 39.25 -49.16
CA ASN A 2 -0.91 38.46 -50.10
C ASN A 2 -1.34 37.16 -49.38
N ILE A 3 -2.65 36.97 -49.33
CA ILE A 3 -3.35 35.90 -48.64
C ILE A 3 -2.89 34.52 -49.16
N ASP A 4 -2.46 34.43 -50.42
CA ASP A 4 -1.99 33.18 -51.04
C ASP A 4 -0.69 32.66 -50.42
N THR A 5 0.25 33.56 -50.07
CA THR A 5 1.54 33.19 -49.44
C THR A 5 1.37 32.85 -47.94
N LEU A 6 0.29 33.34 -47.33
CA LEU A 6 -0.10 33.01 -45.95
C LEU A 6 -0.84 31.68 -45.88
N VAL A 7 -1.69 31.40 -46.88
CA VAL A 7 -2.42 30.14 -47.04
C VAL A 7 -1.48 28.99 -47.40
N GLU A 8 -0.48 29.19 -48.26
CA GLU A 8 0.53 28.14 -48.57
C GLU A 8 1.38 27.73 -47.36
N LYS A 9 1.68 28.66 -46.45
CA LYS A 9 2.42 28.36 -45.22
C LYS A 9 1.54 27.71 -44.14
N PHE A 10 0.23 27.92 -44.18
CA PHE A 10 -0.71 27.36 -43.22
C PHE A 10 -1.15 25.92 -43.53
N TYR A 11 -0.97 25.41 -44.76
CA TYR A 11 -1.51 24.12 -45.20
C TYR A 11 -0.50 22.96 -45.37
N ARG A 12 0.76 23.07 -44.94
CA ARG A 12 1.64 21.88 -44.85
C ARG A 12 1.62 21.28 -43.45
N LYS A 13 0.82 20.21 -43.30
CA LYS A 13 0.88 19.25 -42.18
C LYS A 13 2.24 18.56 -42.14
N GLU A 14 2.84 18.50 -40.95
CA GLU A 14 3.08 17.25 -40.20
C GLU A 14 3.89 17.58 -38.93
N ASN A 15 3.26 17.46 -37.76
CA ASN A 15 3.81 16.81 -36.57
C ASN A 15 2.77 16.83 -35.43
N ASP A 16 2.20 15.66 -35.15
CA ASP A 16 1.17 15.37 -34.14
C ASP A 16 1.67 15.44 -32.68
N ASN A 17 2.48 16.45 -32.33
CA ASN A 17 2.95 16.67 -30.95
C ASN A 17 2.60 18.07 -30.41
N GLU A 18 2.19 19.03 -31.25
CA GLU A 18 1.76 20.35 -30.77
C GLU A 18 0.30 20.36 -30.29
N ASP A 19 -0.55 19.45 -30.77
CA ASP A 19 -1.92 19.32 -30.25
C ASP A 19 -1.93 18.76 -28.82
N LEU A 20 -1.04 17.82 -28.48
CA LEU A 20 -0.87 17.30 -27.12
C LEU A 20 -0.25 18.33 -26.16
N ILE A 21 0.64 19.20 -26.65
CA ILE A 21 1.21 20.28 -25.85
C ILE A 21 0.19 21.40 -25.63
N ASN A 22 -0.66 21.69 -26.63
CA ASN A 22 -1.78 22.62 -26.48
C ASN A 22 -2.92 22.02 -25.64
N GLU A 23 -3.19 20.72 -25.69
CA GLU A 23 -4.15 20.03 -24.80
C GLU A 23 -3.66 20.00 -23.35
N VAL A 24 -2.35 19.83 -23.12
CA VAL A 24 -1.72 19.88 -21.79
C VAL A 24 -1.63 21.31 -21.24
N PHE A 25 -1.33 22.31 -22.08
CA PHE A 25 -1.42 23.72 -21.67
C PHE A 25 -2.86 24.16 -21.42
N GLN A 26 -3.81 23.69 -22.22
CA GLN A 26 -5.23 23.91 -22.01
C GLN A 26 -5.72 23.17 -20.76
N TYR A 27 -5.14 22.03 -20.37
CA TYR A 27 -5.43 21.28 -19.13
C TYR A 27 -5.02 22.01 -17.85
N LEU A 28 -3.82 22.60 -17.85
CA LEU A 28 -3.32 23.42 -16.73
C LEU A 28 -4.14 24.71 -16.59
N THR A 29 -4.72 25.18 -17.70
CA THR A 29 -5.66 26.31 -17.70
C THR A 29 -7.07 25.85 -17.26
N GLU A 30 -7.54 24.66 -17.67
CA GLU A 30 -8.89 24.13 -17.42
C GLU A 30 -9.15 23.57 -16.01
N MET A 31 -8.13 23.20 -15.24
CA MET A 31 -8.31 22.97 -13.79
C MET A 31 -8.66 24.25 -13.01
N SER A 32 -8.47 25.43 -13.62
CA SER A 32 -8.99 26.73 -13.16
C SER A 32 -10.19 27.24 -13.97
N MET A 33 -10.35 26.83 -15.24
CA MET A 33 -11.44 27.30 -16.10
C MET A 33 -12.72 26.47 -15.92
N GLY A 34 -13.56 26.96 -15.02
CA GLY A 34 -14.96 26.56 -14.91
C GLY A 34 -15.70 27.31 -13.80
N ALA A 35 -14.97 27.80 -12.81
CA ALA A 35 -15.52 28.68 -11.78
C ALA A 35 -15.49 30.12 -12.28
N LYS A 36 -16.61 30.58 -12.84
CA LYS A 36 -16.87 32.01 -13.03
C LYS A 36 -17.18 32.62 -11.67
N ASP A 37 -16.60 33.77 -11.36
CA ASP A 37 -17.07 34.56 -10.23
C ASP A 37 -18.53 35.02 -10.48
N SER A 38 -19.17 35.62 -9.47
CA SER A 38 -20.55 36.15 -9.61
C SER A 38 -20.70 37.22 -10.71
N ALA A 39 -19.60 37.69 -11.31
CA ALA A 39 -19.55 38.67 -12.38
C ALA A 39 -19.11 38.09 -13.75
N GLY A 40 -18.81 36.79 -13.85
CA GLY A 40 -18.45 36.12 -15.09
C GLY A 40 -16.98 36.21 -15.50
N LYS A 41 -16.07 36.69 -14.63
CA LYS A 41 -14.62 36.73 -14.92
C LYS A 41 -13.94 35.38 -14.65
N GLU A 42 -12.96 35.08 -15.50
CA GLU A 42 -12.13 33.88 -15.47
C GLU A 42 -10.98 34.06 -14.46
N ILE A 43 -10.72 33.05 -13.64
CA ILE A 43 -9.74 33.09 -12.54
C ILE A 43 -8.56 32.17 -12.90
N ASP A 44 -7.36 32.72 -13.10
CA ASP A 44 -6.11 31.97 -13.30
C ASP A 44 -5.40 31.73 -11.96
N ILE A 45 -5.36 30.47 -11.48
CA ILE A 45 -4.73 30.08 -10.21
C ILE A 45 -3.53 29.17 -10.50
N LYS A 46 -2.30 29.70 -10.36
CA LYS A 46 -1.07 28.91 -10.48
C LYS A 46 -0.68 28.26 -9.15
N LEU A 47 -0.79 26.93 -9.07
CA LEU A 47 -0.30 26.16 -7.92
C LEU A 47 1.24 26.09 -7.91
N PRO A 48 1.88 26.00 -6.74
CA PRO A 48 3.33 25.86 -6.66
C PRO A 48 3.80 24.54 -7.30
N ILE A 49 4.89 24.60 -8.07
CA ILE A 49 5.51 23.42 -8.68
C ILE A 49 6.07 22.53 -7.56
N LEU A 50 5.55 21.31 -7.45
CA LEU A 50 6.03 20.30 -6.51
C LEU A 50 7.28 19.62 -7.09
N LYS A 51 8.37 19.62 -6.34
CA LYS A 51 9.58 18.87 -6.68
C LYS A 51 9.49 17.47 -6.08
N PHE A 52 9.42 16.46 -6.92
CA PHE A 52 9.46 15.05 -6.52
C PHE A 52 10.90 14.61 -6.20
N THR A 53 11.13 14.11 -4.99
CA THR A 53 12.47 13.72 -4.55
C THR A 53 12.44 12.65 -3.45
N GLU A 54 13.43 11.77 -3.46
CA GLU A 54 13.69 10.81 -2.37
C GLU A 54 14.16 11.52 -1.08
N ASP A 55 14.64 12.76 -1.19
CA ASP A 55 15.10 13.55 -0.03
C ASP A 55 13.98 13.84 1.00
N TRP A 56 12.71 13.64 0.63
CA TRP A 56 11.59 13.61 1.57
C TRP A 56 11.73 12.52 2.65
N GLY A 57 12.57 11.52 2.44
CA GLY A 57 12.87 10.49 3.44
C GLY A 57 13.84 10.92 4.54
N LYS A 58 14.55 12.04 4.36
CA LYS A 58 15.68 12.48 5.20
C LYS A 58 15.23 13.57 6.18
N PRO A 59 15.26 13.34 7.51
CA PRO A 59 14.76 14.30 8.51
C PRO A 59 15.36 15.71 8.41
N ASP A 60 16.66 15.81 8.11
CA ASP A 60 17.40 17.08 8.13
C ASP A 60 17.44 17.80 6.76
N ASN A 61 16.48 17.53 5.87
CA ASN A 61 16.45 18.10 4.52
C ASN A 61 15.38 19.21 4.38
N GLU A 62 15.66 20.27 3.61
CA GLU A 62 14.67 21.33 3.35
C GLU A 62 13.42 20.82 2.62
N ASP A 63 13.57 19.86 1.70
CA ASP A 63 12.47 19.23 0.99
C ASP A 63 11.59 18.42 1.96
N ARG A 64 12.19 17.81 2.99
CA ARG A 64 11.46 17.17 4.09
C ARG A 64 10.60 18.16 4.87
N VAL A 65 11.17 19.29 5.29
CA VAL A 65 10.44 20.33 6.04
C VAL A 65 9.28 20.89 5.21
N ARG A 66 9.46 21.02 3.89
CA ARG A 66 8.40 21.45 2.96
C ARG A 66 7.26 20.44 2.89
N ILE A 67 7.55 19.16 2.64
CA ILE A 67 6.50 18.14 2.50
C ILE A 67 5.75 17.92 3.82
N GLU A 68 6.44 17.90 4.97
CA GLU A 68 5.78 17.80 6.28
C GLU A 68 4.82 18.96 6.54
N ARG A 69 5.15 20.18 6.09
CA ARG A 69 4.26 21.33 6.23
C ARG A 69 2.95 21.16 5.49
N TYR A 70 2.99 20.53 4.31
CA TYR A 70 1.77 20.17 3.59
C TYR A 70 1.07 19.00 4.26
N MET A 71 1.80 17.97 4.66
CA MET A 71 1.20 16.72 5.13
C MET A 71 0.68 16.77 6.58
N LYS A 72 1.11 17.73 7.40
CA LYS A 72 0.66 17.87 8.80
C LYS A 72 -0.85 18.02 8.97
N ASN A 73 -1.55 18.49 7.93
CA ASN A 73 -3.00 18.66 7.96
C ASN A 73 -3.76 17.35 7.69
N ILE A 74 -3.07 16.30 7.26
CA ILE A 74 -3.65 14.97 7.07
C ILE A 74 -3.63 14.23 8.41
N ALA A 75 -4.80 14.17 9.05
CA ALA A 75 -4.98 13.54 10.35
C ALA A 75 -4.68 12.03 10.32
N GLY A 76 -4.29 11.49 11.47
CA GLY A 76 -4.03 10.05 11.66
C GLY A 76 -2.57 9.74 11.99
N GLU A 77 -2.37 8.81 12.92
CA GLU A 77 -1.06 8.32 13.37
C GLU A 77 -0.68 6.98 12.72
N THR A 78 -1.62 6.33 12.04
CA THR A 78 -1.44 5.06 11.34
C THR A 78 -1.70 5.24 9.85
N VAL A 79 -1.21 4.29 9.03
CA VAL A 79 -1.44 4.32 7.57
C VAL A 79 -2.94 4.32 7.29
N VAL A 80 -3.67 3.42 7.97
CA VAL A 80 -5.14 3.32 7.88
C VAL A 80 -5.82 4.65 8.20
N ALA A 81 -5.49 5.26 9.33
CA ALA A 81 -6.13 6.51 9.75
C ALA A 81 -5.84 7.67 8.78
N LYS A 82 -4.62 7.75 8.23
CA LYS A 82 -4.29 8.76 7.20
C LYS A 82 -5.06 8.52 5.90
N LEU A 83 -5.14 7.27 5.45
CA LEU A 83 -5.91 6.89 4.27
C LEU A 83 -7.43 7.11 4.45
N ASP A 84 -7.97 6.84 5.64
CA ASP A 84 -9.35 7.17 6.00
C ASP A 84 -9.59 8.68 5.95
N GLY A 85 -8.69 9.46 6.56
CA GLY A 85 -8.73 10.92 6.52
C GLY A 85 -8.79 11.46 5.10
N LEU A 86 -7.93 10.96 4.20
CA LEU A 86 -7.95 11.34 2.78
C LEU A 86 -9.26 10.97 2.09
N ARG A 87 -9.73 9.73 2.28
CA ARG A 87 -10.98 9.27 1.66
C ARG A 87 -12.17 10.11 2.10
N SER A 88 -12.21 10.51 3.37
CA SER A 88 -13.29 11.36 3.90
C SER A 88 -13.34 12.77 3.28
N ILE A 89 -12.19 13.27 2.83
CA ILE A 89 -12.12 14.52 2.07
C ILE A 89 -12.54 14.28 0.63
N LEU A 90 -11.99 13.24 0.00
CA LEU A 90 -12.26 12.82 -1.39
C LEU A 90 -13.74 12.60 -1.68
N ASP A 91 -14.44 11.86 -0.81
CA ASP A 91 -15.86 11.57 -0.95
C ASP A 91 -16.78 12.73 -0.48
N GLY A 92 -16.18 13.79 0.06
CA GLY A 92 -16.89 14.96 0.56
C GLY A 92 -17.74 14.67 1.80
N SER A 93 -17.47 13.60 2.56
CA SER A 93 -18.15 13.29 3.82
C SER A 93 -17.86 14.35 4.89
N VAL A 94 -16.69 14.99 4.86
CA VAL A 94 -16.32 16.09 5.76
C VAL A 94 -16.67 17.44 5.14
N LYS A 95 -17.88 17.95 5.38
CA LYS A 95 -18.37 19.20 4.75
C LYS A 95 -17.63 20.47 5.20
N ASP A 96 -17.16 20.50 6.45
CA ASP A 96 -16.50 21.66 7.05
C ASP A 96 -14.98 21.46 7.16
N ALA A 97 -14.39 20.71 6.21
CA ALA A 97 -12.94 20.51 6.17
C ALA A 97 -12.20 21.85 6.05
N GLY A 98 -11.16 22.06 6.85
CA GLY A 98 -10.34 23.27 6.73
C GLY A 98 -9.65 23.35 5.36
N VAL A 99 -9.51 24.56 4.81
CA VAL A 99 -8.85 24.79 3.50
C VAL A 99 -7.45 24.17 3.44
N GLY A 100 -6.71 24.22 4.56
CA GLY A 100 -5.41 23.56 4.66
C GLY A 100 -5.48 22.04 4.44
N VAL A 101 -6.50 21.37 4.96
CA VAL A 101 -6.71 19.92 4.78
C VAL A 101 -7.03 19.62 3.32
N ILE A 102 -7.95 20.39 2.72
CA ILE A 102 -8.37 20.21 1.32
C ILE A 102 -7.17 20.36 0.37
N LEU A 103 -6.37 21.42 0.54
CA LEU A 103 -5.17 21.64 -0.29
C LEU A 103 -4.13 20.53 -0.08
N SER A 104 -3.92 20.08 1.16
CA SER A 104 -3.03 18.95 1.44
C SER A 104 -3.51 17.66 0.77
N THR A 105 -4.82 17.41 0.74
CA THR A 105 -5.42 16.27 0.04
C THR A 105 -5.20 16.37 -1.46
N LEU A 106 -5.42 17.53 -2.07
CA LEU A 106 -5.16 17.76 -3.50
C LEU A 106 -3.69 17.51 -3.86
N ILE A 107 -2.76 18.07 -3.08
CA ILE A 107 -1.32 17.84 -3.23
C ILE A 107 -0.98 16.35 -3.12
N MET A 108 -1.60 15.64 -2.18
CA MET A 108 -1.37 14.21 -2.01
C MET A 108 -1.88 13.37 -3.19
N ILE A 109 -3.08 13.68 -3.71
CA ILE A 109 -3.62 13.02 -4.90
C ILE A 109 -2.71 13.25 -6.10
N GLU A 110 -2.23 14.48 -6.27
CA GLU A 110 -1.29 14.82 -7.33
C GLU A 110 0.00 14.00 -7.19
N ILE A 111 0.59 13.97 -5.99
CA ILE A 111 1.83 13.22 -5.76
C ILE A 111 1.65 11.73 -6.05
N LEU A 112 0.59 11.13 -5.53
CA LEU A 112 0.28 9.71 -5.77
C LEU A 112 -0.04 9.46 -7.26
N GLY A 113 -0.71 10.40 -7.93
CA GLY A 113 -1.00 10.38 -9.36
C GLY A 113 0.28 10.35 -10.19
N THR A 114 1.23 11.23 -9.91
CA THR A 114 2.53 11.28 -10.64
C THR A 114 3.35 10.01 -10.41
N LEU A 115 3.36 9.48 -9.19
CA LEU A 115 4.16 8.29 -8.84
C LEU A 115 3.53 6.98 -9.33
N ALA A 116 2.20 6.85 -9.22
CA ALA A 116 1.51 5.57 -9.32
C ALA A 116 0.36 5.54 -10.33
N GLY A 117 -0.08 6.70 -10.82
CA GLY A 117 -1.22 6.85 -11.71
C GLY A 117 -1.03 6.26 -13.11
N ALA A 118 -2.06 6.44 -13.96
CA ALA A 118 -2.06 5.94 -15.33
C ALA A 118 -0.97 6.60 -16.20
N GLU A 119 -0.66 7.86 -15.94
CA GLU A 119 0.29 8.70 -16.70
C GLU A 119 1.64 8.85 -15.98
N ARG A 120 2.03 7.86 -15.17
CA ARG A 120 3.24 7.94 -14.33
C ARG A 120 4.45 8.44 -15.12
N GLU A 121 5.20 9.34 -14.50
CA GLU A 121 6.43 9.88 -15.07
C GLU A 121 7.66 9.05 -14.69
N PHE A 122 7.52 8.19 -13.69
CA PHE A 122 8.61 7.41 -13.11
C PHE A 122 8.53 5.92 -13.44
N THR A 123 9.69 5.27 -13.55
CA THR A 123 9.78 3.80 -13.57
C THR A 123 9.35 3.23 -12.22
N GLU A 124 8.92 1.97 -12.15
CA GLU A 124 8.47 1.34 -10.89
C GLU A 124 9.53 1.38 -9.79
N SER A 125 10.80 1.23 -10.15
CA SER A 125 11.89 1.31 -9.18
C SER A 125 12.09 2.73 -8.67
N ALA A 126 12.09 3.74 -9.55
CA ALA A 126 12.28 5.14 -9.14
C ALA A 126 11.06 5.65 -8.35
N ALA A 127 9.85 5.33 -8.81
CA ALA A 127 8.61 5.64 -8.12
C ALA A 127 8.58 5.00 -6.72
N GLY A 128 9.07 3.77 -6.57
CA GLY A 128 9.19 3.09 -5.28
C GLY A 128 10.03 3.87 -4.27
N PHE A 129 11.25 4.28 -4.65
CA PHE A 129 12.13 5.05 -3.74
C PHE A 129 11.57 6.42 -3.37
N ILE A 130 10.96 7.14 -4.34
CA ILE A 130 10.31 8.43 -4.05
C ILE A 130 9.08 8.21 -3.14
N PHE A 131 8.33 7.13 -3.35
CA PHE A 131 7.17 6.78 -2.55
C PHE A 131 7.54 6.44 -1.09
N GLU A 132 8.68 5.77 -0.86
CA GLU A 132 9.24 5.56 0.48
C GLU A 132 9.53 6.89 1.18
N GLY A 133 10.26 7.79 0.52
CA GLY A 133 10.56 9.12 1.04
C GLY A 133 9.30 9.94 1.30
N PHE A 134 8.32 9.88 0.39
CA PHE A 134 7.02 10.52 0.54
C PHE A 134 6.26 10.01 1.77
N LEU A 135 6.17 8.69 1.97
CA LEU A 135 5.47 8.13 3.15
C LEU A 135 6.16 8.53 4.45
N ALA A 136 7.49 8.57 4.49
CA ALA A 136 8.21 9.10 5.65
C ALA A 136 7.84 10.57 5.91
N GLY A 137 7.79 11.40 4.86
CA GLY A 137 7.35 12.81 4.96
C GLY A 137 5.88 13.00 5.33
N LEU A 138 5.00 12.08 4.91
CA LEU A 138 3.57 12.08 5.24
C LEU A 138 3.32 11.86 6.74
N PHE A 139 4.12 10.99 7.36
CA PHE A 139 4.05 10.75 8.81
C PHE A 139 4.84 11.78 9.60
N GLY A 140 5.93 12.27 9.03
CA GLY A 140 6.79 13.26 9.65
C GLY A 140 7.47 12.77 10.93
N GLY A 141 8.06 13.71 11.66
CA GLY A 141 8.65 13.45 12.98
C GLY A 141 9.81 12.45 12.90
N GLN A 142 9.73 11.37 13.69
CA GLN A 142 10.75 10.31 13.72
C GLN A 142 10.63 9.31 12.57
N SER A 143 9.69 9.50 11.63
CA SER A 143 9.50 8.59 10.52
C SER A 143 10.58 8.79 9.45
N VAL A 144 11.25 7.72 9.05
CA VAL A 144 12.47 7.78 8.23
C VAL A 144 12.47 6.74 7.12
N GLN A 145 13.08 7.10 5.99
CA GLN A 145 13.45 6.13 4.96
C GLN A 145 14.78 5.49 5.33
N ILE A 146 14.86 4.17 5.17
CA ILE A 146 16.08 3.41 5.41
C ILE A 146 16.84 3.29 4.08
N VAL A 147 17.89 4.09 3.93
CA VAL A 147 18.65 4.15 2.66
C VAL A 147 19.83 3.18 2.62
N ASP A 148 20.39 2.78 3.77
CA ASP A 148 21.49 1.81 3.89
C ASP A 148 21.46 1.05 5.22
N VAL A 149 22.10 -0.13 5.24
CA VAL A 149 22.58 -0.77 6.48
C VAL A 149 23.78 0.03 6.97
N GLY A 150 23.77 0.49 8.23
CA GLY A 150 24.92 1.21 8.79
C GLY A 150 26.23 0.43 8.64
N ASP A 151 27.35 1.15 8.65
CA ASP A 151 28.72 0.66 8.37
C ASP A 151 29.20 -0.56 9.20
N ASP A 152 28.43 -1.00 10.20
CA ASP A 152 28.80 -2.06 11.15
C ASP A 152 28.21 -3.45 10.84
N ASP A 153 27.48 -3.64 9.74
CA ASP A 153 26.73 -4.86 9.52
C ASP A 153 27.19 -5.71 8.32
N GLU A 154 27.51 -6.99 8.58
CA GLU A 154 27.80 -8.05 7.59
C GLU A 154 26.62 -8.36 6.63
N GLN A 155 25.57 -7.53 6.61
CA GLN A 155 24.49 -7.63 5.63
C GLN A 155 24.97 -7.16 4.26
N THR A 156 25.19 -8.14 3.38
CA THR A 156 25.38 -7.91 1.96
C THR A 156 24.04 -7.53 1.31
N GLY A 157 23.72 -6.24 1.27
CA GLY A 157 22.58 -5.66 0.54
C GLY A 157 21.63 -4.81 1.38
N LYS A 158 20.69 -4.10 0.72
CA LYS A 158 19.70 -3.23 1.38
C LYS A 158 18.84 -4.01 2.39
N PRO A 159 18.54 -3.45 3.57
CA PRO A 159 17.65 -4.09 4.53
C PRO A 159 16.24 -4.30 3.93
N ILE A 160 15.46 -5.21 4.52
CA ILE A 160 14.10 -5.51 4.03
C ILE A 160 13.08 -4.43 4.45
N THR A 161 13.39 -3.69 5.52
CA THR A 161 12.62 -2.53 5.96
C THR A 161 13.02 -1.34 5.10
N ASP A 162 12.03 -0.77 4.42
CA ASP A 162 12.21 0.37 3.51
C ASP A 162 11.94 1.69 4.27
N VAL A 163 10.98 1.70 5.20
CA VAL A 163 10.66 2.87 6.05
C VAL A 163 10.29 2.46 7.48
N ILE A 164 10.51 3.37 8.43
CA ILE A 164 9.93 3.28 9.77
C ILE A 164 8.89 4.38 9.90
N LEU A 165 7.62 4.02 10.09
CA LEU A 165 6.50 4.95 10.22
C LEU A 165 5.89 4.81 11.60
N ALA A 166 5.86 5.90 12.39
CA ALA A 166 5.36 5.88 13.77
C ALA A 166 5.93 4.72 14.62
N GLY A 167 7.21 4.41 14.44
CA GLY A 167 7.91 3.33 15.18
C GLY A 167 7.67 1.90 14.66
N ARG A 168 6.89 1.72 13.58
CA ARG A 168 6.68 0.40 12.95
C ARG A 168 7.52 0.26 11.68
N HIS A 169 8.09 -0.92 11.47
CA HIS A 169 8.95 -1.24 10.33
C HIS A 169 8.11 -1.72 9.15
N TYR A 170 8.19 -1.01 8.02
CA TYR A 170 7.47 -1.37 6.80
C TYR A 170 8.42 -1.75 5.67
N SER A 171 8.10 -2.82 4.96
CA SER A 171 8.55 -3.02 3.57
C SER A 171 7.47 -2.49 2.63
N LEU A 172 7.83 -1.53 1.79
CA LEU A 172 6.91 -0.85 0.89
C LEU A 172 6.99 -1.45 -0.50
N LYS A 173 5.85 -1.65 -1.14
CA LYS A 173 5.78 -2.14 -2.52
C LYS A 173 4.78 -1.30 -3.29
N LEU A 174 5.29 -0.58 -4.29
CA LEU A 174 4.47 0.11 -5.28
C LEU A 174 4.39 -0.76 -6.55
N LEU A 175 3.22 -1.35 -6.81
CA LEU A 175 3.08 -2.46 -7.77
C LEU A 175 2.02 -2.21 -8.83
N GLY A 176 2.22 -2.81 -10.00
CA GLY A 176 1.19 -2.95 -11.02
C GLY A 176 0.09 -3.95 -10.62
N PRO A 177 -1.06 -3.96 -11.31
CA PRO A 177 -2.25 -4.74 -10.91
C PRO A 177 -1.98 -6.24 -10.70
N SER A 178 -1.13 -6.85 -11.53
CA SER A 178 -0.79 -8.27 -11.48
C SER A 178 0.63 -8.56 -10.97
N THR A 179 1.41 -7.53 -10.63
CA THR A 179 2.81 -7.71 -10.21
C THR A 179 2.87 -8.39 -8.85
N ALA A 180 3.62 -9.49 -8.75
CA ALA A 180 3.76 -10.19 -7.47
C ALA A 180 4.61 -9.37 -6.47
N VAL A 181 4.25 -9.43 -5.19
CA VAL A 181 5.12 -8.92 -4.11
C VAL A 181 6.32 -9.84 -3.99
N LYS A 182 7.52 -9.27 -4.02
CA LYS A 182 8.78 -10.01 -3.89
C LYS A 182 9.65 -9.43 -2.77
N GLY A 183 10.50 -10.27 -2.21
CA GLY A 183 11.49 -9.86 -1.21
C GLY A 183 12.63 -10.87 -1.11
N SER A 184 13.76 -10.42 -0.56
CA SER A 184 14.93 -11.26 -0.28
C SER A 184 14.65 -12.15 0.92
N TRP A 185 14.72 -13.48 0.73
CA TRP A 185 14.59 -14.45 1.81
C TRP A 185 15.66 -14.26 2.90
N LYS A 186 16.90 -13.98 2.46
CA LYS A 186 18.02 -13.72 3.36
C LYS A 186 17.81 -12.47 4.21
N ASN A 187 17.35 -11.37 3.60
CA ASN A 187 17.18 -10.10 4.32
C ASN A 187 15.99 -10.17 5.27
N MET A 188 14.93 -10.90 4.91
CA MET A 188 13.81 -11.21 5.80
C MET A 188 14.27 -11.94 7.08
N ILE A 189 15.05 -13.01 6.93
CA ILE A 189 15.56 -13.76 8.09
C ILE A 189 16.52 -12.90 8.90
N GLY A 190 17.39 -12.13 8.24
CA GLY A 190 18.29 -11.20 8.89
C GLY A 190 17.56 -10.10 9.68
N HIS A 191 16.41 -9.64 9.20
CA HIS A 191 15.53 -8.71 9.92
C HIS A 191 15.00 -9.33 11.21
N PHE A 192 14.44 -10.55 11.13
CA PHE A 192 13.95 -11.22 12.34
C PHE A 192 15.06 -11.51 13.35
N GLU A 193 16.30 -11.75 12.90
CA GLU A 193 17.44 -11.91 13.80
C GLU A 193 17.74 -10.61 14.57
N LYS A 194 17.86 -9.48 13.87
CA LYS A 194 18.34 -8.21 14.42
C LYS A 194 17.28 -7.38 15.14
N ASP A 195 16.08 -7.31 14.58
CA ASP A 195 15.08 -6.33 15.01
C ASP A 195 14.17 -6.85 16.13
N LYS A 196 13.79 -5.90 17.01
CA LYS A 196 13.10 -6.17 18.28
C LYS A 196 11.57 -6.31 18.22
N PRO A 197 10.81 -5.84 17.22
CA PRO A 197 9.39 -6.19 17.18
C PRO A 197 9.16 -7.60 16.63
N GLY A 198 10.17 -8.26 16.03
CA GLY A 198 10.03 -9.64 15.52
C GLY A 198 8.99 -9.80 14.41
N GLU A 199 8.55 -8.67 13.84
CA GLU A 199 7.57 -8.57 12.77
C GLU A 199 8.10 -7.67 11.64
N ILE A 200 7.52 -7.84 10.47
CA ILE A 200 7.64 -6.91 9.35
C ILE A 200 6.25 -6.69 8.75
N VAL A 201 5.90 -5.42 8.51
CA VAL A 201 4.65 -5.06 7.85
C VAL A 201 4.94 -4.80 6.38
N TYR A 202 4.26 -5.53 5.49
CA TYR A 202 4.29 -5.22 4.06
C TYR A 202 3.13 -4.29 3.74
N LEU A 203 3.41 -3.10 3.24
CA LEU A 203 2.41 -2.20 2.66
C LEU A 203 2.45 -2.36 1.13
N ASP A 204 1.45 -3.06 0.59
CA ASP A 204 1.22 -3.23 -0.85
C ASP A 204 0.32 -2.10 -1.36
N ALA A 205 0.93 -1.12 -2.02
CA ALA A 205 0.25 -0.07 -2.76
C ALA A 205 0.20 -0.47 -4.25
N ARG A 206 -0.97 -0.87 -4.72
CA ARG A 206 -1.17 -1.50 -6.02
C ARG A 206 -2.09 -0.69 -6.91
N ARG A 207 -1.62 -0.38 -8.12
CA ARG A 207 -2.47 0.29 -9.12
C ARG A 207 -3.66 -0.61 -9.48
N THR A 208 -4.86 -0.04 -9.53
CA THR A 208 -6.06 -0.70 -10.04
C THR A 208 -6.07 -0.70 -11.57
N LYS A 209 -7.09 -1.29 -12.19
CA LYS A 209 -7.24 -1.18 -13.66
C LYS A 209 -7.65 0.22 -14.09
N ASP A 210 -8.29 0.95 -13.19
CA ASP A 210 -8.88 2.27 -13.44
C ASP A 210 -7.89 3.42 -13.18
N GLY A 211 -6.65 3.10 -12.76
CA GLY A 211 -5.59 4.07 -12.50
C GLY A 211 -5.49 4.53 -11.05
N ASP A 212 -6.40 4.06 -10.19
CA ASP A 212 -6.40 4.33 -8.74
C ASP A 212 -5.31 3.53 -8.01
N LEU A 213 -5.10 3.85 -6.73
CA LEU A 213 -4.12 3.16 -5.88
C LEU A 213 -4.82 2.44 -4.73
N HIS A 214 -4.80 1.11 -4.76
CA HIS A 214 -5.32 0.26 -3.71
C HIS A 214 -4.25 -0.08 -2.69
N PHE A 215 -4.54 0.07 -1.41
CA PHE A 215 -3.62 -0.18 -0.32
C PHE A 215 -4.07 -1.41 0.45
N SER A 216 -3.11 -2.27 0.79
CA SER A 216 -3.32 -3.36 1.72
C SER A 216 -2.06 -3.60 2.53
N GLU A 217 -2.24 -4.10 3.75
CA GLU A 217 -1.15 -4.51 4.62
C GLU A 217 -1.19 -6.01 4.87
N PHE A 218 -0.01 -6.61 5.03
CA PHE A 218 0.07 -7.89 5.69
C PHE A 218 1.30 -8.01 6.59
N VAL A 219 1.13 -8.71 7.70
CA VAL A 219 2.18 -8.82 8.73
C VAL A 219 2.81 -10.20 8.69
N ILE A 220 4.13 -10.24 8.59
CA ILE A 220 4.91 -11.48 8.70
C ILE A 220 5.58 -11.48 10.06
N THR A 221 5.32 -12.54 10.83
CA THR A 221 5.97 -12.83 12.11
C THR A 221 6.61 -14.21 12.07
N LEU A 222 7.52 -14.52 13.01
CA LEU A 222 8.03 -15.90 13.12
C LEU A 222 6.91 -16.93 13.37
N PRO A 223 5.92 -16.69 14.26
CA PRO A 223 4.79 -17.60 14.45
C PRO A 223 3.93 -17.82 13.18
N THR A 224 3.71 -16.78 12.37
CA THR A 224 2.88 -16.87 11.15
C THR A 224 3.68 -17.23 9.90
N PHE A 225 5.00 -17.40 10.01
CA PHE A 225 5.91 -17.52 8.87
C PHE A 225 5.53 -18.67 7.92
N LEU A 226 5.25 -19.87 8.44
CA LEU A 226 4.88 -21.02 7.61
C LEU A 226 3.48 -20.89 6.99
N GLN A 227 2.57 -20.18 7.65
CA GLN A 227 1.24 -19.90 7.09
C GLN A 227 1.36 -19.04 5.82
N ILE A 228 2.38 -18.21 5.75
CA ILE A 228 2.61 -17.29 4.63
C ILE A 228 3.47 -17.97 3.55
N PHE A 229 4.55 -18.65 3.94
CA PHE A 229 5.54 -19.16 2.99
C PHE A 229 5.40 -20.63 2.59
N ALA A 230 4.65 -21.42 3.35
CA ALA A 230 4.48 -22.85 3.09
C ALA A 230 3.05 -23.23 2.73
N ASP A 231 2.09 -22.82 3.55
CA ASP A 231 0.68 -23.22 3.41
C ASP A 231 0.08 -22.94 2.03
N PRO A 232 0.33 -21.78 1.38
CA PRO A 232 -0.22 -21.50 0.04
C PRO A 232 0.32 -22.42 -1.05
N PHE A 233 1.44 -23.10 -0.80
CA PHE A 233 2.11 -23.98 -1.75
C PHE A 233 1.96 -25.46 -1.42
N LYS A 234 1.33 -25.80 -0.28
CA LYS A 234 1.03 -27.20 0.10
C LYS A 234 0.07 -27.80 -0.92
N LYS A 235 0.62 -28.56 -1.87
CA LYS A 235 -0.16 -29.48 -2.70
C LYS A 235 -0.28 -30.79 -1.96
N TYR A 236 -1.44 -31.39 -1.93
CA TYR A 236 -1.63 -32.70 -1.31
C TYR A 236 -1.61 -33.77 -2.40
N TYR A 237 -0.88 -34.87 -2.18
CA TYR A 237 -0.92 -36.02 -3.08
C TYR A 237 -2.31 -36.67 -3.10
N LYS A 238 -2.50 -37.59 -4.04
CA LYS A 238 -3.70 -38.45 -4.09
C LYS A 238 -3.83 -39.15 -2.74
N GLU A 239 -5.07 -39.27 -2.27
CA GLU A 239 -5.35 -39.94 -1.01
C GLU A 239 -4.81 -41.37 -0.99
N GLU A 240 -4.14 -41.70 0.12
CA GLU A 240 -3.67 -43.04 0.41
C GLU A 240 -4.46 -43.62 1.57
N ASN A 241 -4.65 -44.94 1.55
CA ASN A 241 -5.26 -45.67 2.63
C ASN A 241 -4.14 -46.38 3.39
N LEU A 242 -3.99 -46.06 4.68
CA LEU A 242 -3.12 -46.80 5.58
C LEU A 242 -3.96 -47.75 6.46
N GLY A 243 -3.42 -48.94 6.72
CA GLY A 243 -4.11 -50.02 7.44
C GLY A 243 -4.42 -51.21 6.53
N PRO A 244 -5.32 -52.12 6.94
CA PRO A 244 -6.21 -52.00 8.09
C PRO A 244 -5.49 -52.12 9.44
N TYR A 245 -5.91 -51.32 10.42
CA TYR A 245 -5.50 -51.42 11.82
C TYR A 245 -6.57 -52.14 12.64
N LYS A 246 -6.16 -52.95 13.61
CA LYS A 246 -7.06 -53.80 14.41
C LYS A 246 -7.09 -53.44 15.89
N THR A 247 -6.15 -52.60 16.38
CA THR A 247 -6.06 -52.19 17.79
C THR A 247 -5.94 -50.67 17.94
N VAL A 248 -6.25 -50.14 19.14
CA VAL A 248 -6.06 -48.70 19.45
C VAL A 248 -4.59 -48.32 19.29
N ALA A 249 -3.70 -49.18 19.81
CA ALA A 249 -2.28 -48.92 19.84
C ALA A 249 -1.72 -48.79 18.40
N GLU A 250 -2.15 -49.66 17.48
CA GLU A 250 -1.80 -49.58 16.07
C GLU A 250 -2.34 -48.30 15.42
N LEU A 251 -3.61 -47.94 15.68
CA LEU A 251 -4.23 -46.76 15.11
C LEU A 251 -3.59 -45.46 15.65
N ARG A 252 -3.31 -45.38 16.95
CA ARG A 252 -2.58 -44.27 17.60
C ARG A 252 -1.17 -44.15 17.05
N ALA A 253 -0.45 -45.26 16.93
CA ALA A 253 0.88 -45.26 16.33
C ALA A 253 0.85 -44.79 14.88
N ALA A 254 -0.16 -45.21 14.10
CA ALA A 254 -0.34 -44.77 12.71
C ALA A 254 -0.71 -43.29 12.59
N THR A 255 -1.66 -42.79 13.40
CA THR A 255 -2.02 -41.36 13.42
C THR A 255 -0.85 -40.50 13.87
N LYS A 256 -0.06 -40.96 14.85
CA LYS A 256 1.19 -40.32 15.24
C LYS A 256 2.18 -40.27 14.08
N LYS A 257 2.46 -41.40 13.43
CA LYS A 257 3.34 -41.47 12.24
C LYS A 257 2.90 -40.57 11.10
N VAL A 258 1.59 -40.44 10.89
CA VAL A 258 1.02 -39.59 9.83
C VAL A 258 1.14 -38.12 10.18
N THR A 259 0.96 -37.77 11.46
CA THR A 259 1.20 -36.40 11.96
C THR A 259 2.69 -36.07 11.90
N GLU A 260 3.56 -37.01 12.26
CA GLU A 260 5.03 -36.91 12.15
C GLU A 260 5.50 -36.80 10.69
N ALA A 261 4.86 -37.51 9.76
CA ALA A 261 5.11 -37.40 8.31
C ALA A 261 4.35 -36.23 7.64
N GLU A 262 3.77 -35.35 8.45
CA GLU A 262 2.97 -34.18 8.06
C GLU A 262 1.88 -34.47 7.01
N ALA A 263 1.44 -35.71 6.91
CA ALA A 263 0.36 -36.09 6.02
C ALA A 263 -0.98 -35.69 6.66
N ARG A 264 -1.86 -35.11 5.85
CA ARG A 264 -3.18 -34.72 6.30
C ARG A 264 -4.04 -35.96 6.49
N ILE A 265 -4.46 -36.27 7.72
CA ILE A 265 -5.51 -37.29 7.95
C ILE A 265 -6.83 -36.72 7.45
N LYS A 266 -7.38 -37.25 6.36
CA LYS A 266 -8.66 -36.80 5.80
C LYS A 266 -9.85 -37.45 6.49
N ALA A 267 -9.74 -38.74 6.80
CA ALA A 267 -10.79 -39.50 7.46
C ALA A 267 -10.25 -40.76 8.14
N ILE A 268 -10.98 -41.24 9.13
CA ILE A 268 -10.84 -42.60 9.66
C ILE A 268 -12.11 -43.36 9.29
N LYS A 269 -11.96 -44.44 8.53
CA LYS A 269 -13.07 -45.37 8.21
C LYS A 269 -13.05 -46.51 9.20
N THR A 270 -14.22 -46.84 9.74
CA THR A 270 -14.45 -47.97 10.64
C THR A 270 -15.17 -49.09 9.88
N GLY A 271 -15.07 -50.33 10.35
CA GLY A 271 -15.79 -51.47 9.79
C GLY A 271 -17.30 -51.42 10.07
N SER A 272 -17.68 -50.82 11.21
CA SER A 272 -19.07 -50.69 11.68
C SER A 272 -19.43 -49.23 11.93
N THR A 273 -20.73 -48.89 11.85
CA THR A 273 -21.21 -47.55 12.22
C THR A 273 -21.10 -47.34 13.73
N TRP A 274 -20.53 -46.21 14.13
CA TRP A 274 -20.46 -45.70 15.50
C TRP A 274 -21.51 -44.57 15.66
N LYS A 275 -22.10 -44.34 16.86
CA LYS A 275 -22.86 -43.10 17.14
C LYS A 275 -22.05 -42.07 17.93
N THR A 276 -21.74 -40.92 17.33
CA THR A 276 -20.93 -39.86 17.97
C THR A 276 -21.67 -39.26 19.16
N THR A 277 -20.95 -38.54 20.04
CA THR A 277 -21.53 -37.92 21.25
C THR A 277 -22.66 -36.93 20.95
N ASP A 278 -22.70 -36.38 19.73
CA ASP A 278 -23.74 -35.51 19.20
C ASP A 278 -24.83 -36.25 18.39
N GLY A 279 -24.80 -37.59 18.34
CA GLY A 279 -25.82 -38.43 17.71
C GLY A 279 -25.65 -38.69 16.21
N GLY A 280 -24.51 -38.31 15.62
CA GLY A 280 -24.19 -38.57 14.22
C GLY A 280 -23.76 -40.03 13.91
N ASP A 281 -24.00 -40.47 12.67
CA ASP A 281 -23.60 -41.80 12.18
C ASP A 281 -22.15 -41.81 11.66
N GLY A 282 -21.24 -42.41 12.42
CA GLY A 282 -19.79 -42.40 12.25
C GLY A 282 -19.19 -43.46 11.33
N LYS A 283 -19.92 -44.02 10.36
CA LYS A 283 -19.37 -45.06 9.43
C LYS A 283 -18.15 -44.57 8.62
N LYS A 284 -17.95 -43.25 8.56
CA LYS A 284 -16.78 -42.58 8.02
C LYS A 284 -16.56 -41.26 8.76
N LEU A 285 -15.64 -41.26 9.72
CA LEU A 285 -15.28 -40.07 10.47
C LEU A 285 -14.38 -39.18 9.61
N HIS A 286 -14.92 -38.09 9.10
CA HIS A 286 -14.16 -37.05 8.42
C HIS A 286 -13.41 -36.21 9.46
N VAL A 287 -12.17 -36.60 9.76
CA VAL A 287 -11.32 -35.99 10.79
C VAL A 287 -10.91 -34.54 10.44
N ASN A 288 -10.99 -34.17 9.17
CA ASN A 288 -10.49 -32.90 8.64
C ASN A 288 -11.53 -32.07 7.93
N ASP A 289 -12.81 -32.30 8.22
CA ASP A 289 -13.81 -31.35 7.80
C ASP A 289 -13.55 -30.05 8.58
N THR A 290 -13.53 -28.93 7.86
CA THR A 290 -13.70 -27.58 8.41
C THR A 290 -15.06 -27.42 9.13
N ARG A 291 -15.78 -28.51 9.39
CA ARG A 291 -17.01 -28.57 10.16
C ARG A 291 -16.66 -28.56 11.66
N PRO A 292 -17.45 -27.86 12.48
CA PRO A 292 -17.36 -27.96 13.93
C PRO A 292 -17.41 -29.43 14.37
N GLY A 293 -16.46 -29.87 15.20
CA GLY A 293 -16.46 -31.22 15.82
C GLY A 293 -15.44 -32.24 15.30
N GLY A 294 -14.82 -32.04 14.13
CA GLY A 294 -13.93 -33.06 13.52
C GLY A 294 -12.69 -33.43 14.36
N ARG A 295 -12.08 -32.46 15.05
CA ARG A 295 -10.97 -32.70 16.01
C ARG A 295 -11.45 -33.44 17.25
N GLN A 296 -12.59 -33.05 17.80
CA GLN A 296 -13.18 -33.67 18.97
C GLN A 296 -13.48 -35.16 18.73
N TRP A 297 -14.08 -35.52 17.60
CA TRP A 297 -14.41 -36.92 17.31
C TRP A 297 -13.18 -37.80 17.09
N ARG A 298 -12.07 -37.24 16.58
CA ARG A 298 -10.80 -37.96 16.51
C ARG A 298 -10.31 -38.31 17.91
N ASP A 299 -10.34 -37.33 18.81
CA ASP A 299 -9.83 -37.51 20.16
C ASP A 299 -10.73 -38.46 20.97
N GLU A 300 -12.06 -38.41 20.77
CA GLU A 300 -13.03 -39.38 21.31
C GLU A 300 -12.76 -40.81 20.80
N LEU A 301 -12.55 -40.98 19.48
CA LEU A 301 -12.21 -42.28 18.88
C LEU A 301 -10.89 -42.83 19.43
N LEU A 302 -9.88 -41.96 19.58
CA LEU A 302 -8.60 -42.34 20.14
C LEU A 302 -8.66 -42.57 21.64
N ALA A 303 -9.72 -42.16 22.35
CA ALA A 303 -9.92 -42.35 23.78
C ALA A 303 -10.69 -43.64 24.14
N LEU A 304 -11.29 -44.34 23.17
CA LEU A 304 -11.93 -45.63 23.42
C LEU A 304 -10.96 -46.69 23.95
N ASP A 305 -11.51 -47.65 24.71
CA ASP A 305 -10.81 -48.89 25.06
C ASP A 305 -10.76 -49.90 23.89
N ASP A 306 -9.89 -50.90 24.02
CA ASP A 306 -9.66 -51.90 22.96
C ASP A 306 -10.90 -52.76 22.66
N ASP A 307 -11.79 -52.99 23.63
CA ASP A 307 -12.97 -53.84 23.43
C ASP A 307 -14.09 -53.10 22.70
N SER A 308 -14.27 -51.82 23.01
CA SER A 308 -15.15 -50.89 22.31
C SER A 308 -14.71 -50.68 20.86
N LEU A 309 -13.40 -50.65 20.60
CA LEU A 309 -12.87 -50.55 19.23
C LEU A 309 -12.94 -51.86 18.44
N LYS A 310 -12.79 -53.03 19.08
CA LYS A 310 -13.01 -54.33 18.40
C LYS A 310 -14.42 -54.44 17.83
N ALA A 311 -15.43 -53.92 18.54
CA ALA A 311 -16.82 -53.88 18.07
C ALA A 311 -17.00 -53.02 16.80
N LEU A 312 -16.10 -52.06 16.58
CA LEU A 312 -16.10 -51.16 15.43
C LEU A 312 -15.35 -51.72 14.21
N GLY A 313 -14.68 -52.86 14.37
CA GLY A 313 -14.02 -53.59 13.30
C GLY A 313 -12.65 -53.02 12.92
N THR A 314 -12.30 -53.09 11.63
CA THR A 314 -11.01 -52.60 11.14
C THR A 314 -11.02 -51.11 10.86
N PHE A 315 -9.88 -50.45 11.08
CA PHE A 315 -9.70 -49.02 10.83
C PHE A 315 -8.85 -48.81 9.59
N ILE A 316 -9.32 -47.94 8.69
CA ILE A 316 -8.54 -47.47 7.55
C ILE A 316 -8.36 -45.97 7.70
N LEU A 317 -7.10 -45.54 7.79
CA LEU A 317 -6.73 -44.14 7.85
C LEU A 317 -6.57 -43.61 6.43
N ARG A 318 -7.40 -42.65 6.02
CA ARG A 318 -7.24 -41.95 4.74
C ARG A 318 -6.33 -40.76 4.96
N VAL A 319 -5.15 -40.79 4.36
CA VAL A 319 -4.14 -39.75 4.50
C VAL A 319 -3.88 -39.07 3.17
N GLN A 320 -3.45 -37.82 3.22
CA GLN A 320 -2.94 -37.11 2.06
C GLN A 320 -1.57 -36.56 2.41
N PRO A 321 -0.49 -37.19 1.92
CA PRO A 321 0.86 -36.68 2.13
C PRO A 321 1.01 -35.27 1.54
N ILE A 322 1.74 -34.40 2.21
CA ILE A 322 2.09 -33.10 1.64
C ILE A 322 3.12 -33.32 0.54
N ASN A 323 2.84 -32.75 -0.62
CA ASN A 323 3.79 -32.62 -1.71
C ASN A 323 4.60 -31.34 -1.51
N LEU A 324 5.70 -31.46 -0.76
CA LEU A 324 6.70 -30.41 -0.62
C LEU A 324 7.58 -30.26 -1.90
N GLN A 325 7.35 -31.06 -2.95
CA GLN A 325 8.10 -30.99 -4.22
C GLN A 325 7.65 -29.83 -5.13
N GLY A 326 6.77 -28.94 -4.65
CA GLY A 326 6.52 -27.69 -5.35
C GLY A 326 7.83 -26.92 -5.55
N ALA A 327 8.12 -26.50 -6.79
CA ALA A 327 9.38 -25.83 -7.13
C ALA A 327 9.66 -24.61 -6.23
N VAL A 328 8.62 -23.92 -5.75
CA VAL A 328 8.74 -22.79 -4.81
C VAL A 328 9.19 -23.27 -3.41
N MET A 329 8.58 -24.32 -2.87
CA MET A 329 8.95 -24.88 -1.55
C MET A 329 10.39 -25.39 -1.54
N GLN A 330 10.77 -26.14 -2.57
CA GLN A 330 12.15 -26.63 -2.70
C GLN A 330 13.18 -25.51 -2.89
N LYS A 331 12.77 -24.36 -3.45
CA LYS A 331 13.63 -23.20 -3.65
C LYS A 331 13.87 -22.46 -2.33
N LEU A 332 12.81 -22.25 -1.55
CA LEU A 332 12.88 -21.48 -0.29
C LEU A 332 13.38 -22.34 0.89
N PHE A 333 12.78 -23.51 1.08
CA PHE A 333 13.07 -24.37 2.23
C PHE A 333 14.16 -25.40 1.94
N GLY A 334 14.14 -25.99 0.75
CA GLY A 334 15.07 -27.05 0.35
C GLY A 334 14.49 -28.44 0.53
N THR A 335 15.08 -29.25 1.41
CA THR A 335 14.61 -30.61 1.71
C THR A 335 13.44 -30.60 2.69
N VAL A 336 12.76 -31.75 2.82
CA VAL A 336 11.66 -31.92 3.78
C VAL A 336 12.17 -31.75 5.20
N GLU A 337 13.34 -32.30 5.52
CA GLU A 337 13.97 -32.22 6.83
C GLU A 337 14.30 -30.76 7.21
N GLN A 338 14.72 -29.93 6.25
CA GLN A 338 14.96 -28.50 6.49
C GLN A 338 13.65 -27.76 6.81
N TYR A 339 12.56 -28.09 6.13
CA TYR A 339 11.24 -27.53 6.42
C TYR A 339 10.69 -27.99 7.78
N GLU A 340 10.76 -29.28 8.10
CA GLU A 340 10.32 -29.85 9.39
C GLU A 340 11.10 -29.26 10.57
N ALA A 341 12.41 -29.00 10.38
CA ALA A 341 13.23 -28.32 11.39
C ALA A 341 12.72 -26.90 11.68
N VAL A 342 12.33 -26.14 10.65
CA VAL A 342 11.74 -24.80 10.81
C VAL A 342 10.39 -24.90 11.53
N GLN A 343 9.53 -25.84 11.15
CA GLN A 343 8.24 -26.03 11.79
C GLN A 343 8.39 -26.38 13.27
N THR A 344 9.28 -27.32 13.59
CA THR A 344 9.54 -27.74 14.96
C THR A 344 10.03 -26.56 15.79
N ALA A 345 10.97 -25.78 15.27
CA ALA A 345 11.51 -24.61 15.96
C ALA A 345 10.47 -23.50 16.18
N ILE A 346 9.55 -23.28 15.22
CA ILE A 346 8.43 -22.34 15.41
C ILE A 346 7.49 -22.86 16.51
N ALA A 347 7.22 -24.17 16.53
CA ALA A 347 6.36 -24.80 17.54
C ALA A 347 6.95 -24.76 18.95
N THR A 348 8.28 -24.71 19.11
CA THR A 348 8.92 -24.49 20.43
C THR A 348 8.75 -23.06 20.92
N GLY A 349 8.46 -22.11 20.02
CA GLY A 349 8.36 -20.67 20.33
C GLY A 349 9.73 -20.00 20.56
N SER A 350 10.83 -20.71 20.35
CA SER A 350 12.18 -20.16 20.51
C SER A 350 12.60 -19.38 19.26
N LYS A 351 12.77 -18.06 19.42
CA LYS A 351 13.27 -17.18 18.35
C LYS A 351 14.61 -17.68 17.81
N ASP A 352 15.57 -17.97 18.69
CA ASP A 352 16.93 -18.35 18.28
C ASP A 352 16.96 -19.69 17.55
N GLU A 353 16.19 -20.68 18.02
CA GLU A 353 16.05 -21.97 17.33
C GLU A 353 15.39 -21.79 15.96
N THR A 354 14.36 -20.94 15.89
CA THR A 354 13.66 -20.65 14.63
C THR A 354 14.59 -20.00 13.62
N ILE A 355 15.34 -18.96 14.03
CA ILE A 355 16.31 -18.29 13.17
C ILE A 355 17.40 -19.27 12.73
N LYS A 356 17.92 -20.09 13.64
CA LYS A 356 18.92 -21.10 13.32
C LYS A 356 18.39 -22.09 12.27
N ALA A 357 17.16 -22.57 12.41
CA ALA A 357 16.53 -23.47 11.43
C ALA A 357 16.30 -22.77 10.08
N LEU A 358 15.82 -21.53 10.08
CA LEU A 358 15.61 -20.73 8.87
C LEU A 358 16.92 -20.46 8.12
N LYS A 359 18.03 -20.25 8.83
CA LYS A 359 19.36 -20.10 8.23
C LYS A 359 19.88 -21.37 7.55
N LEU A 360 19.36 -22.53 7.93
CA LEU A 360 19.70 -23.81 7.29
C LEU A 360 18.89 -24.07 6.04
N THR A 361 17.85 -23.27 5.72
CA THR A 361 17.06 -23.51 4.51
C THR A 361 17.86 -23.20 3.24
N ARG A 362 17.50 -23.84 2.14
CA ARG A 362 18.15 -23.64 0.84
C ARG A 362 18.19 -22.17 0.41
N GLY A 363 17.06 -21.47 0.56
CA GLY A 363 16.90 -20.07 0.15
C GLY A 363 17.74 -19.08 0.97
N TYR A 364 18.26 -19.51 2.12
CA TYR A 364 19.23 -18.75 2.90
C TYR A 364 20.67 -19.21 2.62
N ALA A 365 20.94 -20.51 2.76
CA ALA A 365 22.29 -21.05 2.84
C ALA A 365 23.02 -21.16 1.49
N GLN A 366 22.32 -21.48 0.40
CA GLN A 366 22.96 -21.80 -0.87
C GLN A 366 22.91 -20.67 -1.87
N LYS A 367 21.75 -20.00 -1.97
CA LYS A 367 21.52 -18.92 -2.91
C LYS A 367 20.58 -17.90 -2.27
N PRO A 368 20.87 -16.58 -2.33
CA PRO A 368 19.93 -15.57 -1.89
C PRO A 368 18.68 -15.64 -2.78
N GLU A 369 17.67 -16.38 -2.33
CA GLU A 369 16.44 -16.56 -3.09
C GLU A 369 15.47 -15.42 -2.82
N GLN A 370 14.69 -15.08 -3.84
CA GLN A 370 13.54 -14.20 -3.69
C GLN A 370 12.27 -15.04 -3.54
N PHE A 371 11.44 -14.69 -2.56
CA PHE A 371 10.06 -15.14 -2.51
C PHE A 371 9.19 -14.26 -3.43
N SER A 372 8.02 -14.78 -3.79
CA SER A 372 7.07 -14.09 -4.68
C SER A 372 5.65 -14.49 -4.32
N PHE A 373 4.79 -13.51 -4.04
CA PHE A 373 3.38 -13.71 -3.72
C PHE A 373 2.48 -13.01 -4.72
N SER A 374 1.50 -13.72 -5.26
CA SER A 374 0.43 -13.08 -6.04
C SER A 374 -0.49 -12.27 -5.14
N LYS A 375 -1.23 -11.33 -5.73
CA LYS A 375 -2.30 -10.60 -5.03
C LYS A 375 -3.28 -11.54 -4.34
N ASP A 376 -3.71 -12.60 -5.04
CA ASP A 376 -4.66 -13.57 -4.50
C ASP A 376 -4.08 -14.34 -3.31
N GLN A 377 -2.78 -14.65 -3.32
CA GLN A 377 -2.16 -15.32 -2.16
C GLN A 377 -2.18 -14.42 -0.93
N ILE A 378 -1.86 -13.12 -1.10
CA ILE A 378 -1.84 -12.13 -0.02
C ILE A 378 -3.24 -11.93 0.57
N ALA A 379 -4.25 -11.76 -0.30
CA ALA A 379 -5.64 -11.57 0.13
C ALA A 379 -6.22 -12.78 0.88
N ASN A 380 -5.61 -13.97 0.73
CA ASN A 380 -6.01 -15.20 1.40
C ASN A 380 -5.19 -15.53 2.66
N LEU A 381 -4.38 -14.59 3.17
CA LEU A 381 -3.60 -14.80 4.40
C LEU A 381 -4.43 -14.72 5.70
N GLY A 382 -5.75 -14.55 5.60
CA GLY A 382 -6.65 -14.48 6.76
C GLY A 382 -6.35 -13.26 7.63
N ASP A 383 -6.24 -13.47 8.94
CA ASP A 383 -6.04 -12.40 9.94
C ASP A 383 -4.73 -11.62 9.75
N ALA A 384 -3.77 -12.16 9.00
CA ALA A 384 -2.52 -11.48 8.70
C ALA A 384 -2.67 -10.42 7.59
N TYR A 385 -3.79 -10.38 6.87
CA TYR A 385 -4.08 -9.42 5.79
C TYR A 385 -5.10 -8.38 6.23
N VAL A 386 -4.86 -7.12 5.89
CA VAL A 386 -5.78 -6.01 6.11
C VAL A 386 -5.95 -5.23 4.80
N ASP A 387 -7.18 -5.14 4.32
CA ASP A 387 -7.53 -4.22 3.23
C ASP A 387 -7.63 -2.80 3.77
N LEU A 388 -6.81 -1.88 3.24
CA LEU A 388 -6.81 -0.47 3.65
C LEU A 388 -7.62 0.43 2.71
N GLY A 389 -8.25 -0.16 1.69
CA GLY A 389 -9.08 0.52 0.72
C GLY A 389 -8.31 1.12 -0.45
N THR A 390 -9.04 1.88 -1.26
CA THR A 390 -8.53 2.45 -2.51
C THR A 390 -8.61 3.97 -2.45
N ILE A 391 -7.54 4.64 -2.88
CA ILE A 391 -7.51 6.08 -3.09
C ILE A 391 -7.75 6.32 -4.59
N PRO A 392 -8.87 6.97 -4.95
CA PRO A 392 -9.09 7.39 -6.33
C PRO A 392 -8.01 8.41 -6.72
N LEU A 393 -7.42 8.21 -7.89
CA LEU A 393 -6.34 9.07 -8.40
C LEU A 393 -6.72 9.74 -9.72
N GLY A 394 -5.87 10.67 -10.13
CA GLY A 394 -5.98 11.35 -11.42
C GLY A 394 -7.04 12.44 -11.42
N GLU A 395 -7.29 12.94 -12.63
CA GLU A 395 -8.02 14.18 -12.82
C GLU A 395 -9.46 14.14 -12.27
N ASN A 396 -10.17 13.02 -12.44
CA ASN A 396 -11.54 12.88 -11.95
C ASN A 396 -11.61 12.99 -10.42
N ALA A 397 -10.65 12.42 -9.70
CA ALA A 397 -10.57 12.52 -8.25
C ALA A 397 -10.32 13.97 -7.81
N LEU A 398 -9.40 14.67 -8.49
CA LEU A 398 -9.13 16.08 -8.24
C LEU A 398 -10.37 16.96 -8.50
N LYS A 399 -11.07 16.73 -9.62
CA LYS A 399 -12.31 17.46 -9.99
C LYS A 399 -13.41 17.28 -8.95
N GLU A 400 -13.62 16.07 -8.43
CA GLU A 400 -14.63 15.84 -7.41
C GLU A 400 -14.29 16.51 -6.08
N VAL A 401 -13.02 16.52 -5.65
CA VAL A 401 -12.60 17.31 -4.47
C VAL A 401 -12.87 18.80 -4.69
N TRP A 402 -12.46 19.34 -5.83
CA TRP A 402 -12.70 20.74 -6.18
C TRP A 402 -14.18 21.08 -6.14
N LYS A 403 -15.03 20.25 -6.74
CA LYS A 403 -16.48 20.42 -6.73
C LYS A 403 -17.09 20.34 -5.33
N ASN A 404 -16.60 19.41 -4.50
CA ASN A 404 -17.07 19.24 -3.12
C ASN A 404 -16.75 20.45 -2.24
N TYR A 405 -15.64 21.17 -2.52
CA TYR A 405 -15.18 22.30 -1.70
C TYR A 405 -15.07 23.63 -2.46
N ALA A 406 -15.68 23.73 -3.65
CA ALA A 406 -15.49 24.85 -4.57
C ALA A 406 -15.79 26.20 -3.91
N GLN A 407 -16.90 26.29 -3.19
CA GLN A 407 -17.30 27.53 -2.51
C GLN A 407 -16.26 27.99 -1.48
N MET A 408 -15.71 27.04 -0.71
CA MET A 408 -14.72 27.35 0.32
C MET A 408 -13.38 27.76 -0.29
N LEU A 409 -12.94 27.02 -1.31
CA LEU A 409 -11.71 27.31 -2.03
C LEU A 409 -11.81 28.65 -2.75
N LEU A 410 -12.90 28.93 -3.47
CA LEU A 410 -13.14 30.21 -4.14
C LEU A 410 -13.14 31.36 -3.12
N THR A 411 -13.92 31.27 -2.04
CA THR A 411 -13.99 32.39 -1.09
C THR A 411 -12.69 32.66 -0.33
N THR A 412 -11.79 31.68 -0.26
CA THR A 412 -10.53 31.78 0.49
C THR A 412 -9.33 32.09 -0.41
N ILE A 413 -9.26 31.46 -1.59
CA ILE A 413 -8.09 31.46 -2.47
C ILE A 413 -8.23 32.51 -3.58
N ASP A 414 -9.40 32.65 -4.20
CA ASP A 414 -9.60 33.60 -5.33
C ASP A 414 -9.17 35.03 -4.98
N PRO A 415 -9.54 35.61 -3.81
CA PRO A 415 -9.10 36.96 -3.48
C PRO A 415 -7.58 37.11 -3.40
N VAL A 416 -6.86 36.07 -2.98
CA VAL A 416 -5.39 36.11 -2.90
C VAL A 416 -4.79 36.11 -4.30
N TYR A 417 -5.26 35.21 -5.18
CA TYR A 417 -4.72 35.09 -6.53
C TYR A 417 -5.09 36.26 -7.43
N ARG A 418 -6.35 36.70 -7.40
CA ARG A 418 -6.78 37.90 -8.14
C ARG A 418 -5.96 39.12 -7.75
N ASN A 419 -5.78 39.37 -6.46
CA ASN A 419 -5.02 40.54 -6.00
C ASN A 419 -3.53 40.42 -6.34
N LEU A 420 -2.97 39.20 -6.37
CA LEU A 420 -1.58 38.96 -6.80
C LEU A 420 -1.39 39.20 -8.30
N GLN A 421 -2.36 38.76 -9.12
CA GLN A 421 -2.34 38.99 -10.56
C GLN A 421 -2.48 40.48 -10.85
N GLU A 422 -3.47 41.16 -10.27
CA GLU A 422 -3.68 42.61 -10.42
C GLU A 422 -2.44 43.41 -9.99
N PHE A 423 -1.83 43.03 -8.86
CA PHE A 423 -0.54 43.60 -8.43
C PHE A 423 0.56 43.41 -9.48
N THR A 424 0.72 42.19 -10.00
CA THR A 424 1.76 41.86 -10.99
C THR A 424 1.55 42.63 -12.28
N ASP A 425 0.31 42.65 -12.80
CA ASP A 425 -0.05 43.38 -14.02
C ASP A 425 0.22 44.88 -13.87
N ASN A 426 -0.13 45.47 -12.72
CA ASN A 426 0.11 46.89 -12.46
C ASN A 426 1.60 47.22 -12.27
N ILE A 427 2.40 46.31 -11.71
CA ILE A 427 3.87 46.43 -11.66
C ILE A 427 4.47 46.36 -13.07
N ASP A 428 4.03 45.40 -13.87
CA ASP A 428 4.48 45.21 -15.24
C ASP A 428 4.14 46.42 -16.11
N GLU A 429 2.91 46.95 -16.03
CA GLU A 429 2.51 48.18 -16.73
C GLU A 429 3.25 49.42 -16.20
N PHE A 430 3.56 49.48 -14.90
CA PHE A 430 4.41 50.54 -14.34
C PHE A 430 5.80 50.52 -14.98
N PHE A 431 6.46 49.36 -15.06
CA PHE A 431 7.83 49.27 -15.58
C PHE A 431 7.90 49.28 -17.11
N MET A 432 7.04 48.51 -17.78
CA MET A 432 7.10 48.22 -19.21
C MET A 432 6.11 49.04 -20.06
N GLY A 433 4.99 49.48 -19.50
CA GLY A 433 3.92 50.20 -20.21
C GLY A 433 4.25 51.64 -20.64
N ALA A 434 5.49 52.12 -20.41
CA ALA A 434 5.87 53.51 -20.62
C ALA A 434 6.13 53.93 -22.09
N GLY A 435 5.93 53.03 -23.07
CA GLY A 435 6.18 53.31 -24.48
C GLY A 435 4.98 53.84 -25.26
N GLU A 436 3.76 53.38 -24.98
CA GLU A 436 2.57 53.72 -25.76
C GLU A 436 1.39 53.99 -24.83
N LYS A 437 0.76 55.15 -25.00
CA LYS A 437 -0.46 55.54 -24.27
C LYS A 437 -1.63 54.62 -24.63
N LYS A 438 -1.67 53.40 -24.12
CA LYS A 438 -2.92 52.63 -24.07
C LYS A 438 -3.78 53.21 -22.94
N GLY A 439 -4.82 53.96 -23.32
CA GLY A 439 -5.91 54.33 -22.42
C GLY A 439 -5.74 55.57 -21.53
N GLY A 440 -4.66 56.33 -21.65
CA GLY A 440 -4.51 57.62 -20.94
C GLY A 440 -4.15 57.53 -19.45
N ALA A 441 -3.99 56.32 -18.91
CA ALA A 441 -3.37 56.10 -17.61
C ALA A 441 -1.89 56.50 -17.67
N ASN A 442 -1.41 57.23 -16.66
CA ASN A 442 0.01 57.59 -16.57
C ASN A 442 0.75 56.53 -15.73
N ARG A 443 2.06 56.38 -15.91
CA ARG A 443 2.88 55.45 -15.12
C ARG A 443 2.59 55.54 -13.62
N ARG A 444 2.33 56.75 -13.10
CA ARG A 444 1.99 56.97 -11.69
C ARG A 444 0.70 56.25 -11.27
N SER A 445 -0.36 56.24 -12.10
CA SER A 445 -1.61 55.57 -11.75
C SER A 445 -1.47 54.06 -11.62
N PHE A 446 -0.60 53.42 -12.42
CA PHE A 446 -0.29 51.99 -12.26
C PHE A 446 0.50 51.72 -10.98
N GLY A 447 1.42 52.62 -10.60
CA GLY A 447 2.14 52.53 -9.34
C GLY A 447 1.21 52.68 -8.12
N ASP A 448 0.29 53.65 -8.16
CA ASP A 448 -0.71 53.85 -7.10
C ASP A 448 -1.68 52.65 -7.01
N ALA A 449 -2.05 52.06 -8.15
CA ALA A 449 -2.86 50.84 -8.20
C ALA A 449 -2.13 49.62 -7.62
N ALA A 450 -0.87 49.38 -8.01
CA ALA A 450 -0.07 48.30 -7.44
C ALA A 450 0.09 48.40 -5.91
N ILE A 451 0.22 49.62 -5.35
CA ILE A 451 0.25 49.81 -3.90
C ILE A 451 -1.08 49.39 -3.26
N LYS A 452 -2.20 49.77 -3.87
CA LYS A 452 -3.55 49.38 -3.41
C LYS A 452 -3.71 47.86 -3.47
N ASP A 453 -3.34 47.23 -4.58
CA ASP A 453 -3.46 45.78 -4.77
C ASP A 453 -2.57 45.02 -3.80
N ALA A 454 -1.38 45.52 -3.48
CA ALA A 454 -0.52 44.93 -2.45
C ALA A 454 -1.16 44.98 -1.05
N GLN A 455 -1.88 46.05 -0.72
CA GLN A 455 -2.62 46.14 0.55
C GLN A 455 -3.82 45.19 0.57
N GLU A 456 -4.55 45.08 -0.53
CA GLU A 456 -5.68 44.17 -0.67
C GLU A 456 -5.22 42.71 -0.68
N LEU A 457 -4.11 42.40 -1.34
CA LEU A 457 -3.44 41.10 -1.30
C LEU A 457 -3.06 40.74 0.13
N ARG A 458 -2.47 41.67 0.88
CA ARG A 458 -2.13 41.44 2.29
C ARG A 458 -3.39 41.15 3.11
N ALA A 459 -4.45 41.93 2.95
CA ALA A 459 -5.70 41.72 3.69
C ALA A 459 -6.37 40.39 3.33
N ALA A 460 -6.37 40.03 2.05
CA ALA A 460 -6.86 38.74 1.56
C ALA A 460 -6.03 37.57 2.11
N ALA A 461 -4.70 37.69 2.09
CA ALA A 461 -3.78 36.70 2.64
C ALA A 461 -3.98 36.55 4.16
N ASP A 462 -4.08 37.64 4.92
CA ASP A 462 -4.32 37.60 6.36
C ASP A 462 -5.66 36.92 6.69
N LYS A 463 -6.71 37.18 5.88
CA LYS A 463 -8.01 36.51 6.00
C LYS A 463 -7.90 35.01 5.67
N ALA A 464 -7.23 34.67 4.58
CA ALA A 464 -7.01 33.28 4.17
C ALA A 464 -6.21 32.51 5.22
N ILE A 465 -5.12 33.10 5.74
CA ILE A 465 -4.32 32.54 6.82
C ILE A 465 -5.20 32.26 8.04
N LYS A 466 -6.05 33.20 8.46
CA LYS A 466 -6.96 32.98 9.60
C LYS A 466 -7.92 31.81 9.39
N ILE A 467 -8.44 31.64 8.17
CA ILE A 467 -9.34 30.53 7.81
C ILE A 467 -8.57 29.19 7.76
N VAL A 468 -7.33 29.21 7.24
CA VAL A 468 -6.48 28.02 7.12
C VAL A 468 -5.92 27.58 8.47
N THR A 469 -5.62 28.52 9.38
CA THR A 469 -5.02 28.23 10.69
C THR A 469 -6.05 28.11 11.82
N SER A 470 -7.30 28.49 11.61
CA SER A 470 -8.36 28.18 12.57
C SER A 470 -8.52 26.67 12.66
N GLU A 471 -8.31 26.12 13.86
CA GLU A 471 -8.49 24.68 14.09
C GLU A 471 -9.90 24.24 13.66
N PRO A 472 -10.04 23.06 13.04
CA PRO A 472 -11.35 22.51 12.74
C PRO A 472 -12.15 22.44 14.04
N LYS A 473 -13.38 22.97 14.01
CA LYS A 473 -14.32 22.78 15.12
C LYS A 473 -14.70 21.30 15.11
N ASN A 474 -14.10 20.53 16.01
CA ASN A 474 -14.45 19.12 16.24
C ASN A 474 -15.93 18.96 16.60
#